data_AF-A0AAJ6TDU1-F1
#
_entry.id   AF-A0AAJ6TDU1-F1
#
_cell.length_a   1.000
_cell.length_b   1.000
_cell.length_c   1.000
_cell.angle_alpha   90.00
_cell.angle_beta   90.00
_cell.angle_gamma   90.00
#
_symmetry.space_group_name_H-M   'P 1'
#
loop_
_entity.id
_entity.type
_entity.pdbx_description
1 polymer ?
#
loop_
_entity_poly.entity_id
_entity_poly.type
_entity_poly.pdbx_seq_one_letter_code
_entity_poly.pdbx_strand_id
1 'polypeptide(L)'
;MDSITPLAPSRIVSKSKHRKQWNRERRETMERLKTDMIEIGEGQKLIREGQREIRQKFEEIGSECRRLKEETMNIAKQSDYNQVRINLMFRILKAREDNNFAHADHLTGLLREEMEKREQGKGGLVG
;
A
#
# COMPACT_ATOMS: atom_id res chain seq x y z
N MET A 1 -87.60 -36.75 -18.43
CA MET A 1 -86.99 -35.84 -17.43
C MET A 1 -85.49 -36.08 -17.52
N ASP A 2 -84.84 -35.41 -18.47
CA ASP A 2 -83.44 -35.61 -18.79
C ASP A 2 -82.59 -34.87 -17.76
N SER A 3 -81.92 -35.65 -16.90
CA SER A 3 -80.99 -35.10 -15.93
C SER A 3 -79.60 -35.04 -16.56
N ILE A 4 -79.27 -33.92 -17.19
CA ILE A 4 -77.92 -33.64 -17.69
C ILE A 4 -77.00 -33.52 -16.47
N THR A 5 -76.20 -34.55 -16.25
CA THR A 5 -75.09 -34.52 -15.30
C THR A 5 -74.05 -33.51 -15.80
N PRO A 6 -73.61 -32.54 -14.98
CA PRO A 6 -72.62 -31.58 -15.43
C PRO A 6 -71.28 -32.30 -15.60
N LEU A 7 -70.74 -32.28 -16.83
CA LEU A 7 -69.40 -32.78 -17.12
C LEU A 7 -68.38 -32.04 -16.25
N ALA A 8 -67.68 -32.80 -15.41
CA ALA A 8 -66.56 -32.31 -14.62
C ALA A 8 -65.51 -31.63 -15.52
N PRO A 9 -64.84 -30.55 -15.06
CA PRO A 9 -63.89 -29.84 -15.90
C PRO A 9 -62.80 -30.78 -16.41
N SER A 10 -62.65 -30.84 -17.73
CA SER A 10 -61.64 -31.65 -18.40
C SER A 10 -60.25 -31.42 -17.80
N ARG A 11 -59.57 -32.52 -17.46
CA ARG A 11 -58.19 -32.63 -16.97
C ARG A 11 -57.17 -31.83 -17.81
N ILE A 12 -57.56 -31.43 -19.02
CA ILE A 12 -56.77 -30.65 -19.98
C ILE A 12 -56.78 -29.15 -19.62
N VAL A 13 -57.89 -28.61 -19.11
CA VAL A 13 -58.01 -27.18 -18.73
C VAL A 13 -57.20 -26.87 -17.47
N SER A 14 -57.19 -27.77 -16.49
CA SER A 14 -56.37 -27.63 -15.27
C SER A 14 -54.87 -27.69 -15.57
N LYS A 15 -54.43 -28.60 -16.45
CA LYS A 15 -53.04 -28.68 -16.95
C LYS A 15 -52.61 -27.40 -17.67
N SER A 16 -53.48 -26.79 -18.47
CA SER A 16 -53.22 -25.53 -19.18
C SER A 16 -53.02 -24.35 -18.22
N LYS A 17 -53.87 -24.22 -17.19
CA LYS A 17 -53.75 -23.17 -16.15
C LYS A 17 -52.46 -23.33 -15.34
N HIS A 18 -52.15 -24.55 -14.90
CA HIS A 18 -50.90 -24.86 -14.19
C HIS A 18 -49.66 -24.51 -15.03
N ARG A 19 -49.66 -24.84 -16.32
CA ARG A 19 -48.55 -24.50 -17.23
C ARG A 19 -48.37 -22.98 -17.39
N LYS A 20 -49.46 -22.22 -17.44
CA LYS A 20 -49.41 -20.74 -17.52
C LYS A 20 -48.83 -20.14 -16.24
N GLN A 21 -49.25 -20.63 -15.08
CA GLN A 21 -48.73 -20.17 -13.79
C GLN A 21 -47.23 -20.48 -13.65
N TRP A 22 -46.80 -21.71 -13.93
CA TRP A 22 -45.39 -22.09 -13.89
C TRP A 22 -44.53 -21.23 -14.84
N ASN A 23 -45.02 -20.95 -16.05
CA ASN A 23 -44.31 -20.07 -16.98
C ASN A 23 -44.22 -18.62 -16.48
N ARG A 24 -45.21 -18.14 -15.74
CA ARG A 24 -45.20 -16.80 -15.13
C ARG A 24 -44.17 -16.72 -14.01
N GLU A 25 -44.19 -17.68 -13.08
CA GLU A 25 -43.22 -17.76 -11.97
C GLU A 25 -41.78 -17.89 -12.51
N ARG A 26 -41.58 -18.67 -13.57
CA ARG A 26 -40.28 -18.78 -14.25
C ARG A 26 -39.83 -17.47 -14.90
N ARG A 27 -40.75 -16.67 -15.41
CA ARG A 27 -40.43 -15.34 -15.96
C ARG A 27 -40.06 -14.37 -14.85
N GLU A 28 -40.82 -14.34 -13.76
CA GLU A 28 -40.56 -13.47 -12.61
C GLU A 28 -39.24 -13.81 -11.90
N THR A 29 -38.87 -15.09 -11.83
CA THR A 29 -37.54 -15.52 -11.34
C THR A 29 -36.42 -15.12 -12.30
N MET A 30 -36.63 -15.25 -13.62
CA MET A 30 -35.65 -14.82 -14.61
C MET A 30 -35.39 -13.32 -14.58
N GLU A 31 -36.44 -12.50 -14.42
CA GLU A 31 -36.27 -11.04 -14.33
C GLU A 31 -35.55 -10.64 -13.03
N ARG A 32 -35.85 -11.28 -11.90
CA ARG A 32 -35.10 -11.07 -10.65
C ARG A 32 -33.62 -11.42 -10.82
N LEU A 33 -33.33 -12.58 -11.40
CA LEU A 33 -31.95 -13.01 -11.64
C LEU A 33 -31.17 -12.02 -12.52
N LYS A 34 -31.81 -11.47 -13.55
CA LYS A 34 -31.18 -10.43 -14.40
C LYS A 34 -30.85 -9.18 -13.60
N THR A 35 -31.78 -8.71 -12.76
CA THR A 35 -31.55 -7.54 -11.90
C THR A 35 -30.38 -7.80 -10.95
N ASP A 36 -30.38 -8.95 -10.27
CA ASP A 36 -29.30 -9.32 -9.35
C ASP A 36 -27.95 -9.39 -10.08
N MET A 37 -27.92 -9.94 -11.29
CA MET A 37 -26.70 -9.99 -12.11
C MET A 37 -26.16 -8.61 -12.48
N ILE A 38 -27.04 -7.65 -12.77
CA ILE A 38 -26.64 -6.27 -13.06
C ILE A 38 -26.03 -5.64 -11.80
N GLU A 39 -26.71 -5.74 -10.65
CA GLU A 39 -26.24 -5.19 -9.38
C GLU A 39 -24.88 -5.79 -8.96
N ILE A 40 -24.74 -7.12 -9.08
CA ILE A 40 -23.46 -7.80 -8.83
C ILE A 40 -22.38 -7.29 -9.80
N GLY A 41 -22.71 -7.10 -11.07
CA GLY A 41 -21.79 -6.57 -12.07
C GLY A 41 -21.27 -5.17 -11.71
N GLU A 42 -22.17 -4.29 -11.27
CA GLU A 42 -21.83 -2.95 -10.80
C GLU A 42 -20.99 -2.98 -9.52
N GLY A 43 -21.37 -3.80 -8.54
CA GLY A 43 -20.61 -4.02 -7.31
C GLY A 43 -19.19 -4.53 -7.59
N GLN A 44 -19.03 -5.49 -8.51
CA GLN A 44 -17.72 -5.98 -8.92
C GLN A 44 -16.87 -4.91 -9.60
N LYS A 45 -17.48 -4.02 -10.40
CA LYS A 45 -16.76 -2.90 -11.02
C LYS A 45 -16.21 -1.95 -9.96
N LEU A 46 -17.02 -1.59 -8.97
CA LEU A 46 -16.60 -0.73 -7.85
C LEU A 46 -15.48 -1.38 -7.03
N ILE A 47 -15.58 -2.68 -6.74
CA ILE A 47 -14.52 -3.42 -6.03
C ILE A 47 -13.21 -3.39 -6.81
N ARG A 48 -13.24 -3.61 -8.13
CA ARG A 48 -12.02 -3.59 -8.96
C ARG A 48 -11.37 -2.21 -8.98
N GLU A 49 -12.17 -1.15 -9.02
CA GLU A 49 -11.67 0.23 -8.97
C GLU A 49 -11.04 0.53 -7.61
N GLY A 50 -11.74 0.25 -6.51
CA GLY A 50 -11.20 0.43 -5.16
C GLY A 50 -9.91 -0.37 -4.93
N GLN A 51 -9.83 -1.61 -5.43
CA GLN A 51 -8.59 -2.39 -5.37
C GLN A 51 -7.45 -1.75 -6.17
N ARG A 52 -7.73 -1.11 -7.31
CA ARG A 52 -6.71 -0.41 -8.10
C ARG A 52 -6.18 0.80 -7.33
N GLU A 53 -7.06 1.62 -6.77
CA GLU A 53 -6.68 2.79 -5.98
C GLU A 53 -5.85 2.39 -4.75
N ILE A 54 -6.26 1.33 -4.04
CA ILE A 54 -5.53 0.82 -2.89
C ILE A 54 -4.12 0.38 -3.30
N ARG A 55 -3.98 -0.38 -4.40
CA ARG A 55 -2.67 -0.80 -4.92
C ARG A 55 -1.76 0.39 -5.21
N GLN A 56 -2.28 1.41 -5.91
CA GLN A 56 -1.50 2.61 -6.21
C GLN A 56 -1.02 3.31 -4.93
N LYS A 57 -1.90 3.47 -3.93
CA LYS A 57 -1.52 4.06 -2.64
C LYS A 57 -0.43 3.27 -1.93
N PHE A 58 -0.50 1.93 -1.96
CA PHE A 58 0.55 1.09 -1.38
C PHE A 58 1.89 1.20 -2.12
N GLU A 59 1.88 1.36 -3.44
CA GLU A 59 3.09 1.58 -4.23
C GLU A 59 3.74 2.93 -3.88
N GLU A 60 2.94 4.00 -3.77
CA GLU A 60 3.40 5.33 -3.34
C GLU A 60 4.00 5.28 -1.93
N ILE A 61 3.28 4.68 -0.97
CA ILE A 61 3.79 4.47 0.40
C ILE A 61 5.09 3.68 0.38
N GLY A 62 5.16 2.60 -0.40
CA GLY A 62 6.36 1.77 -0.52
C GLY A 62 7.56 2.56 -1.07
N SER A 63 7.33 3.47 -2.01
CA SER A 63 8.36 4.37 -2.54
C SER A 63 8.86 5.34 -1.48
N GLU A 64 7.94 5.99 -0.78
CA GLU A 64 8.29 6.92 0.30
C GLU A 64 9.05 6.20 1.43
N CYS A 65 8.63 5.01 1.84
CA CYS A 65 9.35 4.22 2.83
C CYS A 65 10.80 3.91 2.42
N ARG A 66 11.04 3.61 1.14
CA ARG A 66 12.42 3.39 0.64
C ARG A 66 13.25 4.67 0.72
N ARG A 67 12.67 5.81 0.31
CA ARG A 67 13.32 7.12 0.39
C ARG A 67 13.65 7.51 1.83
N LEU A 68 12.69 7.38 2.74
CA LEU A 68 12.91 7.63 4.17
C LEU A 68 14.01 6.74 4.75
N LYS A 69 14.05 5.46 4.37
CA LYS A 69 15.10 4.54 4.83
C LYS A 69 16.48 5.00 4.37
N GLU A 70 16.63 5.39 3.11
CA GLU A 70 17.90 5.88 2.56
C GLU A 70 18.34 7.19 3.24
N GLU A 71 17.42 8.16 3.38
CA GLU A 71 17.69 9.41 4.10
C GLU A 71 18.12 9.15 5.55
N THR A 72 17.44 8.22 6.25
CA THR A 72 17.77 7.84 7.63
C THR A 72 19.15 7.21 7.72
N MET A 73 19.51 6.31 6.79
CA MET A 73 20.84 5.71 6.74
C MET A 73 21.93 6.75 6.50
N ASN A 74 21.67 7.72 5.62
CA ASN A 74 22.59 8.82 5.37
C ASN A 74 22.78 9.72 6.59
N ILE A 75 21.70 10.04 7.31
CA ILE A 75 21.77 10.80 8.57
C ILE A 75 22.55 10.01 9.63
N ALA A 76 22.26 8.71 9.82
CA ALA A 76 22.97 7.88 10.78
C ALA A 76 24.48 7.85 10.50
N LYS A 77 24.86 7.63 9.23
CA LYS A 77 26.25 7.68 8.79
C LYS A 77 26.89 9.05 9.07
N GLN A 78 26.17 10.14 8.82
CA GLN A 78 26.66 11.49 9.14
C GLN A 78 26.83 11.71 10.65
N SER A 79 25.91 11.20 11.47
CA SER A 79 25.97 11.25 12.91
C SER A 79 27.21 10.54 13.46
N ASP A 80 27.54 9.35 12.93
CA ASP A 80 28.73 8.61 13.33
C ASP A 80 30.02 9.41 13.06
N TYR A 81 30.14 10.02 11.87
CA TYR A 81 31.28 10.88 11.55
C TYR A 81 31.35 12.11 12.45
N ASN A 82 30.21 12.74 12.73
CA ASN A 82 30.16 13.88 13.63
C ASN A 82 30.59 13.49 15.04
N GLN A 83 30.22 12.31 15.52
CA GLN A 83 30.64 11.81 16.82
C GLN A 83 32.17 11.63 16.90
N VAL A 84 32.78 11.08 15.86
CA VAL A 84 34.25 10.98 15.76
C VAL A 84 34.90 12.37 15.83
N ARG A 85 34.38 13.34 15.08
CA ARG A 85 34.90 14.72 15.06
C ARG A 85 34.78 15.39 16.42
N ILE A 86 33.62 15.29 17.06
CA ILE A 86 33.38 15.85 18.40
C ILE A 86 34.32 15.22 19.42
N ASN A 87 34.51 13.90 19.37
CA ASN A 87 35.44 13.21 20.27
C ASN A 87 36.89 13.67 20.06
N LEU A 88 37.33 13.87 18.82
CA LEU A 88 38.65 14.44 18.51
C LEU A 88 38.78 15.87 19.04
N MET A 89 37.79 16.72 18.79
CA MET A 89 37.78 18.11 19.29
C MET A 89 37.87 18.14 20.82
N PHE A 90 37.11 17.28 21.52
CA PHE A 90 37.17 17.19 22.97
C PHE A 90 38.55 16.75 23.47
N ARG A 91 39.15 15.73 22.84
CA ARG A 91 40.50 15.26 23.19
C ARG A 91 41.57 16.32 22.94
N ILE A 92 41.44 17.16 21.90
CA ILE A 92 42.34 18.30 21.66
C ILE A 92 42.25 19.30 22.81
N LEU A 93 41.03 19.67 23.22
CA LEU A 93 40.82 20.58 24.34
C LEU A 93 41.45 20.03 25.62
N LYS A 94 41.26 18.73 25.90
CA LYS A 94 41.86 18.06 27.05
C LYS A 94 43.39 18.06 27.01
N ALA A 95 43.99 17.73 25.86
CA ALA A 95 45.44 17.76 25.69
C ALA A 95 46.03 19.17 25.89
N ARG A 96 45.31 20.21 25.45
CA ARG A 96 45.71 21.61 25.68
C ARG A 96 45.59 22.00 27.16
N GLU A 97 44.52 21.60 27.83
CA GLU A 97 44.34 21.79 29.28
C GLU A 97 45.49 21.15 30.06
N ASP A 98 45.92 19.96 29.66
CA ASP A 98 47.03 19.23 30.28
C ASP A 98 48.43 19.72 29.81
N ASN A 99 48.51 20.84 29.07
CA ASN A 99 49.74 21.41 28.47
C ASN A 99 50.51 20.44 27.54
N ASN A 100 49.86 19.41 27.01
CA ASN A 100 50.44 18.46 26.06
C ASN A 100 50.20 18.91 24.61
N PHE A 101 50.94 19.94 24.19
CA PHE A 101 50.79 20.54 22.86
C PHE A 101 51.16 19.58 21.72
N ALA A 102 52.17 18.73 21.90
CA ALA A 102 52.53 17.73 20.89
C ALA A 102 51.39 16.76 20.60
N HIS A 103 50.67 16.30 21.64
CA HIS A 103 49.50 15.44 21.47
C HIS A 103 48.31 16.21 20.85
N ALA A 104 48.10 17.47 21.26
CA ALA A 104 47.06 18.32 20.69
C ALA A 104 47.27 18.58 19.19
N ASP A 105 48.51 18.79 18.76
CA ASP A 105 48.87 18.98 17.35
C ASP A 105 48.64 17.71 16.54
N HIS A 106 49.04 16.54 17.07
CA HIS A 106 48.76 15.26 16.44
C HIS A 106 47.26 15.02 16.26
N LEU A 107 46.44 15.24 17.29
CA LEU A 107 44.99 15.11 17.22
C LEU A 107 44.36 16.11 16.24
N THR A 108 44.93 17.31 16.13
CA THR A 108 44.49 18.32 15.15
C THR A 108 44.76 17.86 13.72
N GLY A 109 45.90 17.19 13.48
CA GLY A 109 46.19 16.52 12.21
C GLY A 109 45.15 15.45 11.86
N LEU A 110 44.85 14.56 12.81
CA LEU A 110 43.83 13.51 12.64
C LEU A 110 42.43 14.10 12.35
N LEU A 111 42.05 15.19 13.03
CA LEU A 111 40.79 15.88 12.77
C LEU A 111 40.72 16.43 11.34
N ARG A 112 41.84 16.99 10.83
CA ARG A 112 41.91 17.50 9.47
C ARG A 112 41.73 16.37 8.44
N GLU A 113 42.45 15.27 8.60
CA GLU A 113 42.31 14.09 7.74
C GLU A 113 40.86 13.55 7.74
N GLU A 114 40.22 13.49 8.91
CA GLU A 114 38.83 13.04 9.03
C GLU A 114 37.82 14.02 8.41
N MET A 115 38.16 15.31 8.35
CA MET A 115 37.36 16.30 7.64
C MET A 115 37.49 16.15 6.12
N GLU A 116 38.69 15.88 5.62
CA GLU A 116 39.01 15.71 4.20
C GLU A 116 38.40 14.45 3.57
N LYS A 117 38.37 13.32 4.30
CA LYS A 117 37.71 12.07 3.84
C LYS A 117 36.24 12.26 3.41
N ARG A 118 35.56 13.28 3.94
CA ARG A 118 34.16 13.58 3.61
C ARG A 118 34.00 14.38 2.32
N GLU A 119 34.93 15.26 1.97
CA GLU A 119 34.79 16.11 0.77
C GLU A 119 34.86 15.29 -0.51
N GLN A 120 35.66 14.23 -0.52
CA GLN A 120 35.78 13.30 -1.65
C GLN A 120 34.54 12.40 -1.83
N GLY A 121 33.78 12.13 -0.75
CA GLY A 121 32.57 11.29 -0.79
C GLY A 121 31.30 12.01 -1.25
N LYS A 122 31.32 13.33 -1.43
CA LYS A 122 30.15 14.12 -1.86
C LYS A 122 30.00 14.23 -3.39
N GLY A 123 31.03 13.87 -4.17
CA GLY A 123 31.05 14.07 -5.63
C GLY A 123 30.26 13.07 -6.47
N GLY A 124 29.66 12.03 -5.88
CA GLY A 124 29.05 10.90 -6.60
C GLY A 124 27.51 10.88 -6.66
N LEU A 125 26.82 11.91 -6.15
CA LEU A 125 25.35 11.91 -6.02
C LEU A 125 24.64 13.00 -6.84
N VAL A 126 25.33 13.59 -7.84
CA VAL A 126 24.71 14.46 -8.83
C VAL A 126 24.90 13.83 -10.20
N GLY A 127 23.94 12.99 -10.59
CA GLY A 127 23.84 12.33 -11.90
C GLY A 127 22.44 11.79 -12.08
#